data_AF-A0A9D9M8S7-F1
#
_entry.id   AF-A0A9D9M8S7-F1
#
_cell.length_a   1.000
_cell.length_b   1.000
_cell.length_c   1.000
_cell.angle_alpha   90.00
_cell.angle_beta   90.00
_cell.angle_gamma   90.00
#
_symmetry.space_group_name_H-M   'P 1'
#
loop_
_entity.id
_entity.type
_entity.pdbx_description
1 polymer ?
#
loop_
_entity_poly.entity_id
_entity_poly.type
_entity_poly.pdbx_seq_one_letter_code
_entity_poly.pdbx_strand_id
1 'polypeptide(L)'
;MKKLFSLLLSVALLGLAVACTPSPVPDDGQEQGQEQTDTPDEPETPETPETPETPETPETPETPETPEPVSFRLMSFNILQSTSETAGREWASVRKAACIKMFKDIKPDIVCVQEARKTQCADLATALTQYSQIKYPKDGIESNGGQRNLIMYNNLKFLVVEWGKFWFSEDGTANGGRWGDDATTQKMTIYVHFREMATGREFWVYDTHFFAKCNLETSRPHCVEMSLASIKEKVGDEGVVFFCGDLNLQPDDPVLKPMFDYMKHAATDAEESDGVGAITYNGFRETNLKVLDHIFYRNATARTYKVVNSQTAYGTKWISDHYPVYADVEF
;
A
#
# COMPACT_ATOMS: atom_id res chain seq x y z
N MET A 1 26.06 -21.85 34.02
CA MET A 1 24.93 -21.80 34.99
C MET A 1 23.76 -21.10 34.32
N LYS A 2 22.87 -21.86 33.66
CA LYS A 2 21.43 -21.97 33.95
C LYS A 2 20.71 -20.64 34.18
N LYS A 3 19.85 -20.24 33.24
CA LYS A 3 18.40 -20.06 33.47
C LYS A 3 17.67 -19.93 32.13
N LEU A 4 17.01 -21.04 31.76
CA LEU A 4 16.04 -21.17 30.69
C LEU A 4 14.69 -20.71 31.28
N PHE A 5 14.05 -19.70 30.70
CA PHE A 5 12.69 -19.29 31.07
C PHE A 5 11.70 -19.96 30.12
N SER A 6 10.90 -20.88 30.67
CA SER A 6 9.75 -21.50 30.03
C SER A 6 8.55 -20.56 30.15
N LEU A 7 7.95 -20.20 29.01
CA LEU A 7 6.68 -19.48 28.95
C LEU A 7 5.59 -20.47 28.53
N LEU A 8 4.75 -20.86 29.49
CA LEU A 8 3.53 -21.62 29.28
C LEU A 8 2.47 -20.69 28.68
N LEU A 9 2.00 -20.98 27.47
CA LEU A 9 0.84 -20.35 26.87
C LEU A 9 -0.35 -21.30 26.96
N SER A 10 -1.30 -20.96 27.82
CA SER A 10 -2.58 -21.63 27.99
C SER A 10 -3.52 -21.25 26.84
N VAL A 11 -3.81 -22.17 25.93
CA VAL A 11 -4.84 -22.00 24.90
C VAL A 11 -6.09 -22.76 25.36
N ALA A 12 -7.15 -22.01 25.65
CA ALA A 12 -8.49 -22.55 25.85
C ALA A 12 -9.16 -22.73 24.48
N LEU A 13 -9.36 -23.98 24.06
CA LEU A 13 -10.17 -24.30 22.88
C LEU A 13 -11.58 -24.69 23.32
N LEU A 14 -12.56 -24.00 22.73
CA LEU A 14 -13.99 -24.22 22.87
C LEU A 14 -14.38 -25.51 22.13
N GLY A 15 -15.13 -26.39 22.80
CA GLY A 15 -15.55 -27.67 22.26
C GLY A 15 -16.66 -27.57 21.21
N LEU A 16 -16.53 -28.36 20.14
CA LEU A 16 -17.65 -28.88 19.36
C LEU A 16 -17.52 -30.40 19.31
N ALA A 17 -18.54 -31.09 19.81
CA ALA A 17 -18.66 -32.54 19.74
C ALA A 17 -19.34 -32.93 18.42
N VAL A 18 -18.71 -33.82 17.66
CA VAL A 18 -19.37 -34.65 16.64
C VAL A 18 -18.89 -36.08 16.87
N ALA A 19 -19.84 -36.95 17.22
CA ALA A 19 -19.62 -38.37 17.43
C ALA A 19 -19.75 -39.12 16.10
N CYS A 20 -18.73 -39.90 15.74
CA CYS A 20 -18.82 -40.98 14.77
C CYS A 20 -18.13 -42.21 15.35
N THR A 21 -18.90 -43.30 15.48
CA THR A 21 -18.48 -44.61 15.98
C THR A 21 -17.74 -45.43 14.91
N PRO A 22 -16.89 -46.41 15.30
CA PRO A 22 -15.93 -47.06 14.41
C PRO A 22 -16.47 -48.30 13.68
N SER A 23 -15.87 -48.59 12.52
CA SER A 23 -15.91 -49.88 11.81
C SER A 23 -14.81 -50.82 12.31
N PRO A 24 -15.04 -52.15 12.35
CA PRO A 24 -13.98 -53.14 12.54
C PRO A 24 -13.48 -53.74 11.22
N VAL A 25 -12.21 -54.14 11.26
CA VAL A 25 -11.38 -54.84 10.25
C VAL A 25 -11.82 -56.30 10.09
N PRO A 26 -11.61 -56.94 8.93
CA PRO A 26 -11.43 -58.38 8.88
C PRO A 26 -10.03 -58.83 8.45
N ASP A 27 -9.70 -59.97 9.04
CA ASP A 27 -8.47 -60.76 9.10
C ASP A 27 -8.34 -61.74 7.92
N ASP A 28 -7.11 -62.18 7.66
CA ASP A 28 -6.70 -63.13 6.63
C ASP A 28 -7.21 -64.55 6.90
N GLY A 29 -7.43 -65.33 5.83
CA GLY A 29 -7.68 -66.77 5.95
C GLY A 29 -7.86 -67.46 4.60
N GLN A 30 -6.83 -68.21 4.18
CA GLN A 30 -6.85 -69.15 3.05
C GLN A 30 -7.61 -70.44 3.42
N GLU A 31 -8.35 -71.05 2.47
CA GLU A 31 -8.17 -72.47 2.09
C GLU A 31 -9.02 -72.90 0.87
N GLN A 32 -8.28 -73.48 -0.08
CA GLN A 32 -8.53 -74.56 -1.06
C GLN A 32 -9.94 -75.07 -1.39
N GLY A 33 -10.24 -75.07 -2.70
CA GLY A 33 -10.42 -76.30 -3.49
C GLY A 33 -11.85 -76.79 -3.76
N GLN A 34 -12.27 -76.74 -5.03
CA GLN A 34 -12.73 -77.92 -5.79
C GLN A 34 -13.01 -77.56 -7.27
N GLU A 35 -12.50 -78.41 -8.16
CA GLU A 35 -12.72 -78.40 -9.61
C GLU A 35 -14.18 -78.63 -9.96
N GLN A 36 -14.70 -77.82 -10.89
CA GLN A 36 -15.85 -78.23 -11.70
C GLN A 36 -15.55 -77.92 -13.17
N THR A 37 -15.49 -78.99 -13.96
CA THR A 37 -15.32 -79.00 -15.40
C THR A 37 -16.62 -78.60 -16.09
N ASP A 38 -16.59 -77.54 -16.90
CA ASP A 38 -17.60 -77.25 -17.91
C ASP A 38 -16.94 -77.09 -19.29
N THR A 39 -17.59 -77.71 -20.26
CA THR A 39 -17.25 -77.86 -21.67
C THR A 39 -17.03 -76.50 -22.37
N PRO A 40 -16.08 -76.36 -23.32
CA PRO A 40 -15.90 -75.09 -24.02
C PRO A 40 -17.01 -74.86 -25.04
N ASP A 41 -17.69 -73.71 -24.94
CA ASP A 41 -18.54 -73.19 -26.02
C ASP A 41 -17.68 -72.76 -27.23
N GLU A 42 -18.26 -72.90 -28.41
CA GLU A 42 -17.67 -72.59 -29.72
C GLU A 42 -17.24 -71.11 -29.81
N PRO A 43 -16.03 -70.79 -30.33
CA PRO A 43 -15.56 -69.40 -30.34
C PRO A 43 -16.32 -68.57 -31.37
N GLU A 44 -16.94 -67.48 -30.94
CA GLU A 44 -17.50 -66.49 -31.86
C GLU A 44 -16.41 -65.80 -32.69
N THR A 45 -16.77 -65.44 -33.92
CA THR A 45 -15.85 -64.85 -34.89
C THR A 45 -15.47 -63.43 -34.47
N PRO A 46 -14.18 -63.02 -34.46
CA PRO A 46 -13.81 -61.68 -34.02
C PRO A 46 -14.35 -60.62 -34.99
N GLU A 47 -15.01 -59.59 -34.46
CA GLU A 47 -15.34 -58.41 -35.28
C GLU A 47 -14.06 -57.70 -35.75
N THR A 48 -14.13 -57.12 -36.94
CA THR A 48 -12.98 -56.45 -37.56
C THR A 48 -12.71 -55.14 -36.83
N PRO A 49 -11.47 -54.85 -36.37
CA PRO A 49 -11.19 -53.60 -35.65
C PRO A 49 -11.43 -52.39 -36.56
N GLU A 50 -12.14 -51.38 -36.06
CA GLU A 50 -12.26 -50.11 -36.78
C GLU A 50 -10.88 -49.43 -36.89
N THR A 51 -10.68 -48.72 -38.00
CA THR A 51 -9.41 -48.06 -38.30
C THR A 51 -9.27 -46.85 -37.36
N PRO A 52 -8.15 -46.70 -36.62
CA PRO A 52 -7.97 -45.56 -35.72
C PRO A 52 -7.99 -44.24 -36.51
N GLU A 53 -8.77 -43.27 -36.04
CA GLU A 53 -8.74 -41.93 -36.62
C GLU A 53 -7.36 -41.30 -36.48
N THR A 54 -6.98 -40.51 -37.48
CA THR A 54 -5.68 -39.85 -37.51
C THR A 54 -5.66 -38.76 -36.42
N PRO A 55 -4.66 -38.73 -35.52
CA PRO A 55 -4.59 -37.70 -34.48
C PRO A 55 -4.52 -36.31 -35.12
N GLU A 56 -5.37 -35.39 -34.64
CA GLU A 56 -5.28 -33.99 -35.07
C GLU A 56 -3.91 -33.42 -34.71
N THR A 57 -3.39 -32.58 -35.61
CA THR A 57 -2.08 -31.94 -35.42
C THR A 57 -2.19 -30.97 -34.25
N PRO A 58 -1.31 -31.04 -33.22
CA PRO A 58 -1.35 -30.12 -32.10
C PRO A 58 -1.26 -28.68 -32.58
N GLU A 59 -2.18 -27.82 -32.14
CA GLU A 59 -2.09 -26.39 -32.42
C GLU A 59 -0.76 -25.84 -31.89
N THR A 60 -0.15 -24.94 -32.67
CA THR A 60 1.12 -24.31 -32.29
C THR A 60 0.86 -23.47 -31.03
N PRO A 61 1.67 -23.62 -29.94
CA PRO A 61 1.48 -22.81 -28.75
C PRO A 61 1.55 -21.33 -29.11
N GLU A 62 0.55 -20.56 -28.71
CA GLU A 62 0.59 -19.11 -28.87
C GLU A 62 1.83 -18.55 -28.16
N THR A 63 2.46 -17.56 -28.78
CA THR A 63 3.61 -16.88 -28.20
C THR A 63 3.16 -16.23 -26.89
N PRO A 64 3.89 -16.39 -25.76
CA PRO A 64 3.48 -15.77 -24.51
C PRO A 64 3.30 -14.26 -24.71
N GLU A 65 2.10 -13.75 -24.50
CA GLU A 65 1.87 -12.31 -24.47
C GLU A 65 2.77 -11.71 -23.40
N THR A 66 3.47 -10.61 -23.75
CA THR A 66 4.24 -9.87 -22.76
C THR A 66 3.25 -9.35 -21.72
N PRO A 67 3.43 -9.61 -20.41
CA PRO A 67 2.47 -9.18 -19.41
C PRO A 67 2.29 -7.67 -19.47
N GLU A 68 1.03 -7.23 -19.58
CA GLU A 68 0.66 -5.82 -19.60
C GLU A 68 1.27 -5.07 -18.40
N PRO A 69 1.82 -3.86 -18.60
CA PRO A 69 2.42 -3.10 -17.51
C PRO A 69 1.34 -2.63 -16.53
N VAL A 70 1.72 -2.49 -15.26
CA VAL A 70 0.81 -1.93 -14.25
C VAL A 70 0.88 -0.42 -14.32
N SER A 71 -0.22 0.22 -14.70
CA SER A 71 -0.36 1.68 -14.74
C SER A 71 -1.38 2.19 -13.73
N PHE A 72 -0.98 3.19 -12.94
CA PHE A 72 -1.87 3.81 -11.97
C PHE A 72 -1.47 5.24 -11.60
N ARG A 73 -2.44 6.00 -11.08
CA ARG A 73 -2.20 7.36 -10.56
C ARG A 73 -1.95 7.31 -9.06
N LEU A 74 -0.76 7.75 -8.63
CA LEU A 74 -0.39 7.91 -7.22
C LEU A 74 -0.46 9.37 -6.81
N MET A 75 -1.14 9.68 -5.72
CA MET A 75 -1.23 11.04 -5.17
C MET A 75 -0.65 11.10 -3.76
N SER A 76 0.01 12.21 -3.42
CA SER A 76 0.33 12.61 -2.05
C SER A 76 -0.41 13.89 -1.70
N PHE A 77 -1.04 13.94 -0.53
CA PHE A 77 -1.77 15.12 -0.09
C PHE A 77 -1.88 15.27 1.43
N ASN A 78 -1.21 16.30 1.98
CA ASN A 78 -1.45 16.76 3.34
C ASN A 78 -2.78 17.55 3.37
N ILE A 79 -3.81 16.95 3.97
CA ILE A 79 -5.16 17.54 3.98
C ILE A 79 -5.39 18.54 5.11
N LEU A 80 -4.37 18.82 5.94
CA LEU A 80 -4.45 19.59 7.17
C LEU A 80 -5.49 19.11 8.17
N GLN A 81 -5.06 18.87 9.39
CA GLN A 81 -5.94 18.47 10.48
C GLN A 81 -7.15 19.41 10.67
N SER A 82 -8.32 18.82 10.96
CA SER A 82 -9.56 19.56 11.24
C SER A 82 -9.56 20.32 12.58
N THR A 83 -8.44 20.38 13.31
CA THR A 83 -8.33 21.18 14.55
C THR A 83 -7.65 22.52 14.31
N SER A 84 -7.12 22.76 13.11
CA SER A 84 -6.54 24.04 12.69
C SER A 84 -7.61 24.94 12.05
N GLU A 85 -8.79 25.01 12.66
CA GLU A 85 -9.94 25.74 12.11
C GLU A 85 -9.81 27.23 12.36
N THR A 86 -9.71 28.00 11.27
CA THR A 86 -9.80 29.46 11.25
C THR A 86 -10.93 29.82 10.29
N ALA A 87 -11.61 30.93 10.52
CA ALA A 87 -12.69 31.44 9.67
C ALA A 87 -12.35 31.31 8.17
N GLY A 88 -13.14 30.52 7.44
CA GLY A 88 -12.99 30.30 6.00
C GLY A 88 -12.01 29.18 5.61
N ARG A 89 -11.53 28.38 6.57
CA ARG A 89 -10.57 27.28 6.37
C ARG A 89 -10.99 26.00 7.12
N GLU A 90 -12.20 25.98 7.65
CA GLU A 90 -12.75 24.87 8.40
C GLU A 90 -12.86 23.62 7.51
N TRP A 91 -12.63 22.45 8.11
CA TRP A 91 -12.80 21.21 7.37
C TRP A 91 -14.27 21.01 7.00
N ALA A 92 -15.15 21.09 7.99
CA ALA A 92 -16.54 20.65 7.86
C ALA A 92 -17.34 21.47 6.84
N SER A 93 -17.17 22.80 6.82
CA SER A 93 -17.98 23.72 6.01
C SER A 93 -17.31 24.20 4.73
N VAL A 94 -15.97 24.14 4.63
CA VAL A 94 -15.23 24.71 3.48
C VAL A 94 -14.45 23.63 2.75
N ARG A 95 -13.48 22.98 3.42
CA ARG A 95 -12.46 22.18 2.72
C ARG A 95 -12.93 20.77 2.36
N LYS A 96 -13.79 20.14 3.17
CA LYS A 96 -14.27 18.77 2.95
C LYS A 96 -14.89 18.57 1.56
N ALA A 97 -15.85 19.40 1.19
CA ALA A 97 -16.53 19.30 -0.11
C ALA A 97 -15.56 19.52 -1.27
N ALA A 98 -14.64 20.47 -1.12
CA ALA A 98 -13.62 20.78 -2.10
C ALA A 98 -12.62 19.63 -2.31
N CYS A 99 -12.10 19.04 -1.22
CA CYS A 99 -11.23 17.86 -1.28
C CYS A 99 -11.94 16.66 -1.92
N ILE A 100 -13.19 16.37 -1.53
CA ILE A 100 -13.98 15.29 -2.14
C ILE A 100 -14.20 15.54 -3.63
N LYS A 101 -14.48 16.79 -4.03
CA LYS A 101 -14.64 17.15 -5.44
C LYS A 101 -13.33 16.93 -6.22
N MET A 102 -12.19 17.32 -5.66
CA MET A 102 -10.87 17.09 -6.25
C MET A 102 -10.61 15.59 -6.44
N PHE A 103 -10.83 14.76 -5.42
CA PHE A 103 -10.62 13.32 -5.56
C PHE A 103 -11.52 12.68 -6.62
N LYS A 104 -12.78 13.13 -6.75
CA LYS A 104 -13.72 12.64 -7.77
C LYS A 104 -13.38 13.09 -9.19
N ASP A 105 -12.73 14.24 -9.32
CA ASP A 105 -12.29 14.81 -10.58
C ASP A 105 -11.00 14.13 -11.08
N ILE A 106 -9.97 14.08 -10.22
CA ILE A 106 -8.64 13.56 -10.56
C ILE A 106 -8.60 12.02 -10.57
N LYS A 107 -9.44 11.37 -9.74
CA LYS A 107 -9.57 9.92 -9.61
C LYS A 107 -8.21 9.19 -9.46
N PRO A 108 -7.36 9.59 -8.49
CA PRO A 108 -6.12 8.85 -8.23
C PRO A 108 -6.44 7.41 -7.87
N ASP A 109 -5.62 6.44 -8.24
CA ASP A 109 -5.86 5.05 -7.85
C ASP A 109 -5.33 4.76 -6.43
N ILE A 110 -4.26 5.44 -6.02
CA ILE A 110 -3.71 5.38 -4.65
C ILE A 110 -3.44 6.80 -4.15
N VAL A 111 -3.72 7.06 -2.87
CA VAL A 111 -3.51 8.36 -2.22
C VAL A 111 -2.82 8.18 -0.87
N CYS A 112 -1.61 8.71 -0.74
CA CYS A 112 -0.89 9.01 0.51
C CYS A 112 -1.50 10.28 1.14
N VAL A 113 -2.06 10.21 2.36
CA VAL A 113 -2.75 11.32 3.03
C VAL A 113 -2.16 11.59 4.42
N GLN A 114 -1.68 12.80 4.63
CA GLN A 114 -1.10 13.23 5.91
C GLN A 114 -2.05 14.15 6.70
N GLU A 115 -1.81 14.22 8.02
CA GLU A 115 -2.51 15.05 9.01
C GLU A 115 -4.01 14.77 9.24
N ALA A 116 -4.59 13.79 8.55
CA ALA A 116 -6.00 13.48 8.69
C ALA A 116 -6.37 13.11 10.13
N ARG A 117 -7.45 13.71 10.65
CA ARG A 117 -8.10 13.26 11.89
C ARG A 117 -9.04 12.08 11.62
N LYS A 118 -9.43 11.36 12.68
CA LYS A 118 -10.38 10.23 12.59
C LYS A 118 -11.65 10.59 11.83
N THR A 119 -12.22 11.76 12.12
CA THR A 119 -13.43 12.28 11.47
C THR A 119 -13.20 12.59 10.00
N GLN A 120 -12.07 13.20 9.64
CA GLN A 120 -11.71 13.45 8.23
C GLN A 120 -11.53 12.14 7.46
N CYS A 121 -10.88 11.13 8.05
CA CYS A 121 -10.79 9.80 7.44
C CYS A 121 -12.18 9.19 7.19
N ALA A 122 -13.11 9.35 8.15
CA ALA A 122 -14.49 8.86 8.03
C ALA A 122 -15.28 9.61 6.94
N ASP A 123 -15.16 10.94 6.89
CA ASP A 123 -15.77 11.76 5.83
C ASP A 123 -15.31 11.33 4.43
N LEU A 124 -14.01 11.07 4.27
CA LEU A 124 -13.45 10.58 3.01
C LEU A 124 -13.97 9.18 2.68
N ALA A 125 -14.00 8.26 3.66
CA ALA A 125 -14.51 6.90 3.45
C ALA A 125 -15.99 6.88 3.04
N THR A 126 -16.82 7.72 3.65
CA THR A 126 -18.25 7.83 3.30
C THR A 126 -18.44 8.41 1.90
N ALA A 127 -17.63 9.38 1.50
CA ALA A 127 -17.81 10.08 0.23
C ALA A 127 -17.16 9.40 -0.98
N LEU A 128 -16.16 8.55 -0.75
CA LEU A 128 -15.29 7.94 -1.76
C LEU A 128 -15.28 6.41 -1.60
N THR A 129 -16.45 5.78 -1.75
CA THR A 129 -16.67 4.35 -1.46
C THR A 129 -15.90 3.38 -2.35
N GLN A 130 -15.35 3.85 -3.47
CA GLN A 130 -14.44 3.08 -4.33
C GLN A 130 -13.03 2.90 -3.72
N TYR A 131 -12.73 3.58 -2.61
CA TYR A 131 -11.45 3.45 -1.92
C TYR A 131 -11.59 2.69 -0.62
N SER A 132 -10.73 1.69 -0.45
CA SER A 132 -10.43 1.13 0.86
C SER A 132 -9.33 1.96 1.54
N GLN A 133 -9.19 1.84 2.86
CA GLN A 133 -8.27 2.66 3.67
C GLN A 133 -7.37 1.81 4.56
N ILE A 134 -6.06 2.06 4.53
CA ILE A 134 -5.12 1.70 5.59
C ILE A 134 -4.71 2.98 6.31
N LYS A 135 -4.90 3.05 7.64
CA LYS A 135 -4.61 4.27 8.42
C LYS A 135 -4.15 3.94 9.82
N TYR A 136 -3.29 4.78 10.37
CA TYR A 136 -2.86 4.62 11.76
C TYR A 136 -2.59 5.98 12.43
N PRO A 137 -3.00 6.18 13.70
CA PRO A 137 -2.73 7.42 14.41
C PRO A 137 -1.27 7.48 14.87
N LYS A 138 -0.61 8.60 14.56
CA LYS A 138 0.81 8.80 14.87
C LYS A 138 1.13 8.86 16.35
N ASP A 139 0.16 9.16 17.21
CA ASP A 139 0.34 9.12 18.67
C ASP A 139 0.17 7.71 19.24
N GLY A 140 -0.19 6.72 18.41
CA GLY A 140 -0.42 5.35 18.85
C GLY A 140 -1.75 5.15 19.59
N ILE A 141 -2.62 6.16 19.62
CA ILE A 141 -3.86 6.16 20.38
C ILE A 141 -5.04 6.29 19.43
N GLU A 142 -5.92 5.29 19.41
CA GLU A 142 -7.12 5.31 18.59
C GLU A 142 -8.18 6.26 19.18
N SER A 143 -8.01 7.55 18.89
CA SER A 143 -8.85 8.65 19.35
C SER A 143 -9.17 9.64 18.23
N ASN A 144 -10.05 10.61 18.51
CA ASN A 144 -10.29 11.74 17.61
C ASN A 144 -9.09 12.71 17.53
N GLY A 145 -8.17 12.65 18.51
CA GLY A 145 -7.11 13.64 18.72
C GLY A 145 -5.76 13.31 18.06
N GLY A 146 -5.56 12.11 17.51
CA GLY A 146 -4.32 11.75 16.79
C GLY A 146 -4.38 12.11 15.30
N GLN A 147 -3.33 12.74 14.77
CA GLN A 147 -3.16 12.86 13.30
C GLN A 147 -2.81 11.48 12.73
N ARG A 148 -3.23 11.20 11.50
CA ARG A 148 -3.02 9.90 10.85
C ARG A 148 -2.25 10.09 9.56
N ASN A 149 -1.41 9.10 9.28
CA ASN A 149 -1.07 8.75 7.91
C ASN A 149 -2.15 7.77 7.41
N LEU A 150 -2.57 7.95 6.17
CA LEU A 150 -3.69 7.24 5.55
C LEU A 150 -3.33 6.95 4.09
N ILE A 151 -3.34 5.68 3.72
CA ILE A 151 -3.31 5.24 2.33
C ILE A 151 -4.74 4.86 1.93
N MET A 152 -5.32 5.63 0.99
CA MET A 152 -6.55 5.26 0.29
C MET A 152 -6.18 4.57 -1.03
N TYR A 153 -6.86 3.49 -1.40
CA TYR A 153 -6.56 2.76 -2.64
C TYR A 153 -7.82 2.23 -3.32
N ASN A 154 -7.83 2.23 -4.65
CA ASN A 154 -8.91 1.74 -5.49
C ASN A 154 -9.12 0.24 -5.24
N ASN A 155 -10.22 -0.09 -4.58
CA ASN A 155 -10.51 -1.46 -4.12
C ASN A 155 -10.96 -2.41 -5.24
N LEU A 156 -11.10 -1.91 -6.47
CA LEU A 156 -11.36 -2.70 -7.66
C LEU A 156 -10.08 -3.02 -8.45
N LYS A 157 -8.94 -2.37 -8.13
CA LYS A 157 -7.65 -2.57 -8.83
C LYS A 157 -6.61 -3.27 -7.97
N PHE A 158 -6.61 -3.03 -6.65
CA PHE A 158 -5.52 -3.49 -5.78
C PHE A 158 -6.00 -4.32 -4.60
N LEU A 159 -5.27 -5.40 -4.35
CA LEU A 159 -5.34 -6.20 -3.13
C LEU A 159 -4.20 -5.79 -2.19
N VAL A 160 -4.49 -5.75 -0.89
CA VAL A 160 -3.46 -5.62 0.14
C VAL A 160 -2.93 -7.01 0.46
N VAL A 161 -1.66 -7.25 0.19
CA VAL A 161 -0.95 -8.47 0.59
C VAL A 161 -0.55 -8.36 2.06
N GLU A 162 0.08 -7.26 2.41
CA GLU A 162 0.41 -6.92 3.80
C GLU A 162 0.51 -5.40 3.97
N TRP A 163 0.47 -4.95 5.22
CA TRP A 163 0.73 -3.56 5.56
C TRP A 163 1.42 -3.48 6.92
N GLY A 164 2.12 -2.37 7.15
CA GLY A 164 2.74 -2.11 8.43
C GLY A 164 3.03 -0.63 8.64
N LYS A 165 3.82 -0.37 9.67
CA LYS A 165 4.12 0.97 10.14
C LYS A 165 5.37 0.98 10.99
N PHE A 166 6.00 2.15 11.09
CA PHE A 166 7.02 2.44 12.08
C PHE A 166 6.95 3.91 12.48
N TRP A 167 7.37 4.21 13.71
CA TRP A 167 7.55 5.58 14.18
C TRP A 167 8.96 6.04 13.89
N PHE A 168 9.15 7.35 13.72
CA PHE A 168 10.49 7.93 13.77
C PHE A 168 10.89 8.12 15.23
N SER A 169 11.42 7.04 15.80
CA SER A 169 11.96 6.92 17.16
C SER A 169 13.26 6.11 17.12
N GLU A 170 13.86 5.84 18.28
CA GLU A 170 15.16 5.15 18.39
C GLU A 170 15.22 3.83 17.58
N ASP A 171 14.20 2.98 17.72
CA ASP A 171 14.11 1.67 17.05
C ASP A 171 12.89 1.53 16.13
N GLY A 172 12.08 2.59 16.04
CA GLY A 172 10.81 2.63 15.31
C GLY A 172 9.67 1.74 15.79
N THR A 173 9.86 0.97 16.87
CA THR A 173 8.87 -0.01 17.35
C THR A 173 7.97 0.54 18.46
N ALA A 174 8.46 1.51 19.22
CA ALA A 174 7.72 2.11 20.32
C ALA A 174 6.43 2.79 19.83
N ASN A 175 5.28 2.31 20.31
CA ASN A 175 3.97 2.89 19.95
C ASN A 175 3.90 4.36 20.37
N GLY A 176 3.73 5.26 19.39
CA GLY A 176 3.73 6.70 19.65
C GLY A 176 5.12 7.24 20.06
N GLY A 177 6.19 6.53 19.70
CA GLY A 177 7.58 6.89 19.94
C GLY A 177 7.96 8.20 19.23
N ARG A 178 9.03 8.82 19.76
CA ARG A 178 9.56 10.09 19.26
C ARG A 178 11.08 9.99 19.14
N TRP A 179 11.65 10.82 18.27
CA TRP A 179 13.08 10.94 18.09
C TRP A 179 13.63 12.15 18.82
N GLY A 180 14.56 11.93 19.74
CA GLY A 180 15.18 12.98 20.55
C GLY A 180 14.34 13.39 21.77
N ASP A 181 15.05 13.79 22.83
CA ASP A 181 14.46 14.05 24.16
C ASP A 181 13.52 15.26 24.20
N ASP A 182 13.66 16.22 23.28
CA ASP A 182 12.86 17.44 23.20
C ASP A 182 11.70 17.34 22.18
N ALA A 183 11.52 16.19 21.52
CA ALA A 183 10.50 16.06 20.49
C ALA A 183 9.10 16.22 21.08
N THR A 184 8.40 17.24 20.59
CA THR A 184 7.03 17.57 21.03
C THR A 184 5.96 16.86 20.22
N THR A 185 6.32 16.24 19.09
CA THR A 185 5.39 15.57 18.18
C THR A 185 5.90 14.21 17.75
N GLN A 186 5.01 13.23 17.67
CA GLN A 186 5.27 11.99 16.94
C GLN A 186 5.19 12.21 15.43
N LYS A 187 5.96 11.40 14.70
CA LYS A 187 5.94 11.26 13.25
C LYS A 187 6.12 9.77 12.90
N MET A 188 5.54 9.35 11.79
CA MET A 188 5.51 7.95 11.43
C MET A 188 5.44 7.76 9.91
N THR A 189 5.63 6.52 9.50
CA THR A 189 5.36 6.02 8.15
C THR A 189 4.42 4.83 8.25
N ILE A 190 3.44 4.76 7.35
CA ILE A 190 2.72 3.51 7.06
C ILE A 190 3.12 3.03 5.67
N TYR A 191 3.13 1.73 5.47
CA TYR A 191 3.46 1.13 4.18
C TYR A 191 2.51 -0.01 3.86
N VAL A 192 2.30 -0.26 2.57
CA VAL A 192 1.41 -1.30 2.07
C VAL A 192 2.10 -2.01 0.92
N HIS A 193 2.09 -3.34 0.99
CA HIS A 193 2.44 -4.23 -0.10
C HIS A 193 1.15 -4.54 -0.87
N PHE A 194 1.08 -4.06 -2.12
CA PHE A 194 -0.07 -4.25 -2.99
C PHE A 194 0.21 -5.32 -4.03
N ARG A 195 -0.87 -6.00 -4.45
CA ARG A 195 -0.93 -6.78 -5.67
C ARG A 195 -1.99 -6.17 -6.59
N GLU A 196 -1.62 -5.87 -7.82
CA GLU A 196 -2.58 -5.45 -8.85
C GLU A 196 -3.35 -6.68 -9.36
N MET A 197 -4.69 -6.56 -9.40
CA MET A 197 -5.57 -7.73 -9.58
C MET A 197 -5.50 -8.32 -10.99
N ALA A 198 -5.31 -7.51 -12.03
CA ALA A 198 -5.37 -7.98 -13.41
C ALA A 198 -4.10 -8.75 -13.84
N THR A 199 -2.94 -8.28 -13.39
CA THR A 199 -1.61 -8.77 -13.76
C THR A 199 -0.98 -9.65 -12.70
N GLY A 200 -1.46 -9.57 -11.45
CA GLY A 200 -0.87 -10.24 -10.30
C GLY A 200 0.48 -9.66 -9.85
N ARG A 201 0.93 -8.55 -10.45
CA ARG A 201 2.20 -7.91 -10.11
C ARG A 201 2.12 -7.18 -8.79
N GLU A 202 3.23 -7.18 -8.07
CA GLU A 202 3.33 -6.67 -6.71
C GLU A 202 4.23 -5.44 -6.62
N PHE A 203 3.88 -4.53 -5.72
CA PHE A 203 4.61 -3.28 -5.50
C PHE A 203 4.31 -2.72 -4.11
N TRP A 204 5.14 -1.78 -3.65
CA TRP A 204 5.02 -1.17 -2.34
C TRP A 204 4.71 0.32 -2.41
N VAL A 205 3.88 0.80 -1.49
CA VAL A 205 3.62 2.23 -1.30
C VAL A 205 3.85 2.61 0.15
N TYR A 206 4.65 3.65 0.37
CA TYR A 206 4.95 4.22 1.67
C TYR A 206 4.34 5.63 1.76
N ASP A 207 3.55 5.88 2.80
CA ASP A 207 3.01 7.20 3.17
C ASP A 207 3.68 7.70 4.44
N THR A 208 4.39 8.81 4.34
CA THR A 208 5.17 9.38 5.44
C THR A 208 4.82 10.84 5.73
N HIS A 209 5.16 11.28 6.94
CA HIS A 209 5.17 12.69 7.30
C HIS A 209 6.36 12.94 8.22
N PHE A 210 7.31 13.77 7.79
CA PHE A 210 8.53 14.06 8.55
C PHE A 210 8.35 15.18 9.57
N PHE A 211 9.38 15.40 10.40
CA PHE A 211 9.39 16.45 11.41
C PHE A 211 9.42 17.85 10.77
N ALA A 212 8.43 18.66 11.14
CA ALA A 212 8.36 20.09 10.80
C ALA A 212 9.00 20.98 11.87
N LYS A 213 9.21 20.45 13.09
CA LYS A 213 9.69 21.16 14.29
C LYS A 213 10.51 20.21 15.16
N CYS A 214 11.31 20.77 16.08
CA CYS A 214 12.19 20.08 17.05
C CYS A 214 13.37 19.32 16.41
N ASN A 215 14.59 19.66 16.84
CA ASN A 215 15.85 19.03 16.40
C ASN A 215 15.94 18.72 14.90
N LEU A 216 15.59 19.67 14.03
CA LEU A 216 15.49 19.42 12.59
C LEU A 216 16.79 18.90 11.96
N GLU A 217 17.93 19.28 12.52
CA GLU A 217 19.26 18.84 12.10
C GLU A 217 19.51 17.35 12.34
N THR A 218 18.80 16.70 13.26
CA THR A 218 18.94 15.26 13.54
C THR A 218 17.70 14.47 13.18
N SER A 219 16.50 15.03 13.37
CA SER A 219 15.24 14.32 13.17
C SER A 219 14.94 14.02 11.71
N ARG A 220 15.26 14.94 10.78
CA ARG A 220 15.02 14.73 9.35
C ARG A 220 16.02 13.76 8.69
N PRO A 221 17.34 13.84 8.98
CA PRO A 221 18.26 12.79 8.56
C PRO A 221 17.85 11.40 9.07
N HIS A 222 17.44 11.31 10.34
CA HIS A 222 16.93 10.07 10.92
C HIS A 222 15.70 9.54 10.17
N CYS A 223 14.77 10.42 9.80
CA CYS A 223 13.62 10.04 8.97
C CYS A 223 14.03 9.44 7.62
N VAL A 224 15.00 10.03 6.94
CA VAL A 224 15.54 9.52 5.66
C VAL A 224 16.21 8.17 5.86
N GLU A 225 17.08 8.05 6.87
CA GLU A 225 17.81 6.81 7.17
C GLU A 225 16.84 5.65 7.47
N MET A 226 15.91 5.83 8.40
CA MET A 226 14.93 4.80 8.75
C MET A 226 14.05 4.41 7.57
N SER A 227 13.64 5.37 6.75
CA SER A 227 12.80 5.11 5.57
C SER A 227 13.55 4.26 4.54
N LEU A 228 14.80 4.60 4.23
CA LEU A 228 15.63 3.82 3.31
C LEU A 228 15.99 2.45 3.87
N ALA A 229 16.27 2.34 5.16
CA ALA A 229 16.51 1.05 5.82
C ALA A 229 15.28 0.13 5.67
N SER A 230 14.07 0.64 5.97
CA SER A 230 12.83 -0.10 5.80
C SER A 230 12.59 -0.52 4.34
N ILE A 231 12.80 0.38 3.38
CA ILE A 231 12.62 0.07 1.95
C ILE A 231 13.61 -1.01 1.53
N LYS A 232 14.89 -0.89 1.88
CA LYS A 232 15.91 -1.88 1.53
C LYS A 232 15.65 -3.25 2.16
N GLU A 233 15.23 -3.28 3.42
CA GLU A 233 14.90 -4.53 4.13
C GLU A 233 13.68 -5.23 3.53
N LYS A 234 12.60 -4.48 3.24
CA LYS A 234 11.31 -5.06 2.85
C LYS A 234 11.15 -5.27 1.36
N VAL A 235 11.69 -4.36 0.56
CA VAL A 235 11.49 -4.33 -0.90
C VAL A 235 12.72 -4.88 -1.63
N GLY A 236 13.92 -4.61 -1.11
CA GLY A 236 15.17 -4.90 -1.80
C GLY A 236 15.42 -3.99 -3.01
N ASP A 237 16.52 -4.24 -3.72
CA ASP A 237 16.98 -3.38 -4.82
C ASP A 237 16.15 -3.52 -6.10
N GLU A 238 15.52 -4.68 -6.31
CA GLU A 238 14.75 -5.07 -7.52
C GLU A 238 13.24 -4.86 -7.39
N GLY A 239 12.72 -4.66 -6.17
CA GLY A 239 11.29 -4.50 -5.95
C GLY A 239 10.78 -3.12 -6.38
N VAL A 240 9.51 -3.08 -6.81
CA VAL A 240 8.84 -1.84 -7.21
C VAL A 240 8.32 -1.12 -5.98
N VAL A 241 8.72 0.14 -5.79
CA VAL A 241 8.33 0.92 -4.62
C VAL A 241 8.11 2.39 -4.94
N PHE A 242 7.10 2.94 -4.29
CA PHE A 242 6.78 4.35 -4.27
C PHE A 242 6.81 4.86 -2.83
N PHE A 243 7.47 5.99 -2.62
CA PHE A 243 7.60 6.65 -1.33
C PHE A 243 7.07 8.08 -1.47
N CYS A 244 5.92 8.35 -0.86
CA CYS A 244 5.26 9.65 -0.89
C CYS A 244 5.01 10.22 0.49
N GLY A 245 4.96 11.56 0.56
CA GLY A 245 4.55 12.25 1.78
C GLY A 245 4.95 13.71 1.83
N ASP A 246 4.57 14.33 2.94
CA ASP A 246 5.09 15.64 3.37
C ASP A 246 6.42 15.42 4.11
N LEU A 247 7.52 15.68 3.41
CA LEU A 247 8.87 15.48 3.95
C LEU A 247 9.37 16.70 4.74
N ASN A 248 8.64 17.81 4.70
CA ASN A 248 9.06 19.07 5.32
C ASN A 248 10.50 19.51 4.91
N LEU A 249 10.99 19.04 3.77
CA LEU A 249 12.32 19.28 3.22
C LEU A 249 12.14 19.87 1.82
N GLN A 250 13.00 20.80 1.43
CA GLN A 250 13.02 21.28 0.05
C GLN A 250 13.72 20.27 -0.85
N PRO A 251 13.43 20.22 -2.16
CA PRO A 251 14.08 19.28 -3.10
C PRO A 251 15.62 19.40 -3.13
N ASP A 252 16.15 20.59 -2.86
CA ASP A 252 17.60 20.88 -2.83
C ASP A 252 18.22 20.71 -1.43
N ASP A 253 17.43 20.31 -0.43
CA ASP A 253 17.94 20.08 0.92
C ASP A 253 18.89 18.86 0.91
N PRO A 254 20.16 19.00 1.35
CA PRO A 254 21.14 17.93 1.30
C PRO A 254 20.75 16.70 2.12
N VAL A 255 19.82 16.82 3.07
CA VAL A 255 19.27 15.69 3.82
C VAL A 255 18.57 14.68 2.89
N LEU A 256 18.02 15.13 1.76
CA LEU A 256 17.38 14.24 0.78
C LEU A 256 18.39 13.54 -0.16
N LYS A 257 19.67 13.89 -0.13
CA LYS A 257 20.66 13.29 -1.03
C LYS A 257 20.64 11.76 -1.03
N PRO A 258 20.58 11.05 0.13
CA PRO A 258 20.50 9.59 0.13
C PRO A 258 19.24 9.04 -0.55
N MET A 259 18.12 9.78 -0.51
CA MET A 259 16.89 9.40 -1.23
C MET A 259 17.11 9.51 -2.74
N PHE A 260 17.66 10.63 -3.22
CA PHE A 260 17.96 10.84 -4.64
C PHE A 260 19.04 9.88 -5.18
N ASP A 261 19.99 9.48 -4.36
CA ASP A 261 21.01 8.49 -4.74
C ASP A 261 20.39 7.08 -4.91
N TYR A 262 19.32 6.76 -4.17
CA TYR A 262 18.71 5.42 -4.15
C TYR A 262 17.43 5.31 -4.97
N MET A 263 16.68 6.40 -5.17
CA MET A 263 15.37 6.42 -5.82
C MET A 263 15.29 7.57 -6.83
N LYS A 264 14.47 7.38 -7.86
CA LYS A 264 14.06 8.44 -8.78
C LYS A 264 13.02 9.35 -8.12
N HIS A 265 12.88 10.58 -8.63
CA HIS A 265 11.94 11.57 -8.11
C HIS A 265 11.00 12.04 -9.22
N ALA A 266 9.69 11.91 -9.03
CA ALA A 266 8.70 12.12 -10.09
C ALA A 266 8.73 13.54 -10.67
N ALA A 267 8.93 14.56 -9.84
CA ALA A 267 9.00 15.94 -10.34
C ALA A 267 10.25 16.20 -11.21
N THR A 268 11.29 15.39 -11.05
CA THR A 268 12.54 15.49 -11.84
C THR A 268 12.47 14.66 -13.11
N ASP A 269 11.95 13.44 -13.02
CA ASP A 269 12.14 12.40 -14.03
C ASP A 269 10.90 12.16 -14.92
N ALA A 270 9.71 12.67 -14.54
CA ALA A 270 8.51 12.44 -15.33
C ALA A 270 8.58 13.12 -16.71
N GLU A 271 8.06 12.44 -17.73
CA GLU A 271 8.04 12.93 -19.12
C GLU A 271 7.28 14.25 -19.25
N GLU A 272 6.10 14.32 -18.62
CA GLU A 272 5.31 15.54 -18.47
C GLU A 272 5.28 15.98 -17.01
N SER A 273 6.12 16.95 -16.65
CA SER A 273 6.28 17.39 -15.26
C SER A 273 6.03 18.88 -15.08
N ASP A 274 5.34 19.24 -13.99
CA ASP A 274 5.31 20.62 -13.49
C ASP A 274 6.66 21.06 -12.86
N GLY A 275 7.59 20.12 -12.67
CA GLY A 275 8.99 20.36 -12.29
C GLY A 275 9.25 20.38 -10.78
N VAL A 276 10.52 20.20 -10.40
CA VAL A 276 10.99 20.17 -9.00
C VAL A 276 10.73 21.47 -8.22
N GLY A 277 10.52 22.59 -8.90
CA GLY A 277 10.20 23.88 -8.29
C GLY A 277 8.69 24.12 -8.09
N ALA A 278 7.83 23.18 -8.47
CA ALA A 278 6.39 23.35 -8.38
C ALA A 278 5.94 23.40 -6.91
N ILE A 279 5.36 24.54 -6.52
CA ILE A 279 4.98 24.84 -5.12
C ILE A 279 3.95 23.83 -4.62
N THR A 280 4.23 23.17 -3.49
CA THR A 280 3.31 22.23 -2.84
C THR A 280 2.81 22.75 -1.50
N TYR A 281 3.46 23.75 -0.90
CA TYR A 281 3.03 24.37 0.35
C TYR A 281 2.65 25.83 0.14
N ASN A 282 1.40 26.15 0.50
CA ASN A 282 0.86 27.50 0.42
C ASN A 282 0.59 28.16 1.77
N GLY A 283 0.43 27.41 2.87
CA GLY A 283 0.21 28.00 4.19
C GLY A 283 -1.05 28.87 4.31
N PHE A 284 -1.99 28.75 3.36
CA PHE A 284 -3.07 29.71 3.09
C PHE A 284 -2.61 31.15 2.88
N ARG A 285 -1.50 31.32 2.18
CA ARG A 285 -0.84 32.60 1.88
C ARG A 285 -0.40 32.62 0.41
N GLU A 286 -0.03 33.80 -0.06
CA GLU A 286 0.50 33.99 -1.43
C GLU A 286 2.03 34.10 -1.45
N THR A 287 2.67 34.14 -0.28
CA THR A 287 4.12 34.34 -0.10
C THR A 287 4.68 33.28 0.86
N ASN A 288 6.01 33.11 0.87
CA ASN A 288 6.71 32.07 1.64
C ASN A 288 6.26 30.65 1.28
N LEU A 289 6.00 30.47 0.00
CA LEU A 289 5.63 29.21 -0.63
C LEU A 289 6.83 28.26 -0.65
N LYS A 290 6.58 26.95 -0.55
CA LYS A 290 7.64 25.92 -0.50
C LYS A 290 7.26 24.68 -1.31
N VAL A 291 8.22 23.80 -1.52
CA VAL A 291 8.07 22.46 -2.09
C VAL A 291 8.44 21.48 -1.00
N LEU A 292 7.44 20.87 -0.36
CA LEU A 292 7.62 19.99 0.80
C LEU A 292 7.05 18.57 0.59
N ASP A 293 6.26 18.39 -0.47
CA ASP A 293 5.53 17.15 -0.76
C ASP A 293 6.17 16.45 -1.95
N HIS A 294 6.60 15.21 -1.75
CA HIS A 294 7.43 14.48 -2.71
C HIS A 294 6.81 13.15 -3.10
N ILE A 295 7.15 12.71 -4.32
CA ILE A 295 6.90 11.34 -4.80
C ILE A 295 8.23 10.80 -5.32
N PHE A 296 8.85 9.91 -4.54
CA PHE A 296 9.99 9.11 -4.94
C PHE A 296 9.54 7.74 -5.41
N TYR A 297 10.28 7.14 -6.33
CA TYR A 297 9.98 5.80 -6.84
C TYR A 297 11.23 5.06 -7.28
N ARG A 298 11.14 3.72 -7.35
CA ARG A 298 12.20 2.85 -7.85
C ARG A 298 11.61 1.67 -8.61
N ASN A 299 12.30 1.23 -9.66
CA ASN A 299 11.90 0.14 -10.57
C ASN A 299 10.52 0.36 -11.23
N ALA A 300 10.24 1.63 -11.54
CA ALA A 300 9.07 2.08 -12.28
C ALA A 300 9.47 3.26 -13.17
N THR A 301 8.51 3.76 -13.93
CA THR A 301 8.59 4.98 -14.75
C THR A 301 7.48 5.93 -14.32
N ALA A 302 7.81 7.21 -14.11
CA ALA A 302 6.81 8.26 -13.99
C ALA A 302 6.55 8.85 -15.38
N ARG A 303 5.30 8.81 -15.83
CA ARG A 303 4.87 9.43 -17.10
C ARG A 303 4.52 10.90 -16.90
N THR A 304 3.79 11.18 -15.82
CA THR A 304 3.30 12.51 -15.51
C THR A 304 3.65 12.87 -14.07
N TYR A 305 3.92 14.15 -13.79
CA TYR A 305 3.92 14.74 -12.45
C TYR A 305 3.18 16.08 -12.48
N LYS A 306 2.16 16.22 -11.62
CA LYS A 306 1.33 17.44 -11.56
C LYS A 306 1.09 17.91 -10.14
N VAL A 307 1.00 19.23 -10.00
CA VAL A 307 0.57 19.90 -8.77
C VAL A 307 -0.83 20.47 -8.95
N VAL A 308 -1.75 20.08 -8.07
CA VAL A 308 -3.15 20.49 -8.10
C VAL A 308 -3.31 21.82 -7.38
N ASN A 309 -2.99 22.92 -8.07
CA ASN A 309 -2.93 24.27 -7.49
C ASN A 309 -4.09 25.20 -7.93
N SER A 310 -5.12 24.66 -8.57
CA SER A 310 -6.27 25.47 -8.99
C SER A 310 -6.99 26.11 -7.81
N GLN A 311 -7.15 27.43 -7.88
CA GLN A 311 -7.81 28.24 -6.85
C GLN A 311 -9.33 28.35 -7.04
N THR A 312 -9.87 27.82 -8.14
CA THR A 312 -11.29 28.00 -8.50
C THR A 312 -11.99 26.68 -8.82
N ALA A 313 -11.27 25.64 -9.23
CA ALA A 313 -11.87 24.37 -9.69
C ALA A 313 -12.69 23.66 -8.61
N TYR A 314 -12.36 23.86 -7.33
CA TYR A 314 -12.92 23.08 -6.22
C TYR A 314 -13.76 23.89 -5.23
N GLY A 315 -14.17 25.10 -5.60
CA GLY A 315 -15.12 25.92 -4.82
C GLY A 315 -14.51 26.69 -3.64
N THR A 316 -13.21 26.52 -3.38
CA THR A 316 -12.43 27.36 -2.45
C THR A 316 -11.04 27.60 -3.01
N LYS A 317 -10.42 28.73 -2.65
CA LYS A 317 -9.08 29.12 -3.08
C LYS A 317 -8.00 28.12 -2.67
N TRP A 318 -8.16 27.54 -1.48
CA TRP A 318 -7.20 26.60 -0.91
C TRP A 318 -7.96 25.43 -0.27
N ILE A 319 -7.82 24.26 -0.86
CA ILE A 319 -8.43 23.02 -0.33
C ILE A 319 -7.66 22.47 0.89
N SER A 320 -6.39 22.86 1.01
CA SER A 320 -5.51 22.67 2.18
C SER A 320 -4.40 23.74 2.15
N ASP A 321 -3.61 23.83 3.21
CA ASP A 321 -2.37 24.62 3.20
C ASP A 321 -1.25 23.96 2.38
N HIS A 322 -1.48 22.75 1.90
CA HIS A 322 -0.71 22.10 0.85
C HIS A 322 -1.53 21.96 -0.44
N TYR A 323 -0.86 21.90 -1.58
CA TYR A 323 -1.41 21.48 -2.86
C TYR A 323 -1.15 19.98 -3.04
N PRO A 324 -2.16 19.18 -3.42
CA PRO A 324 -1.94 17.78 -3.78
C PRO A 324 -0.94 17.67 -4.93
N VAL A 325 -0.10 16.64 -4.88
CA VAL A 325 0.77 16.26 -6.00
C VAL A 325 0.39 14.86 -6.45
N TYR A 326 0.42 14.59 -7.75
CA TYR A 326 0.24 13.24 -8.25
C TYR A 326 1.22 12.91 -9.36
N ALA A 327 1.49 11.61 -9.50
CA ALA A 327 2.23 11.05 -10.61
C ALA A 327 1.42 9.92 -11.25
N ASP A 328 1.42 9.87 -12.59
CA ASP A 328 0.99 8.70 -13.34
C ASP A 328 2.22 7.82 -13.53
N VAL A 329 2.16 6.59 -13.03
CA VAL A 329 3.32 5.69 -12.95
C VAL A 329 3.01 4.36 -13.63
N GLU A 330 4.05 3.76 -14.20
CA GLU A 330 4.00 2.50 -14.92
C GLU A 330 5.22 1.64 -14.57
N PHE A 331 5.06 0.33 -14.43
CA PHE A 331 6.17 -0.62 -14.26
C PHE A 331 5.83 -1.95 -14.88
#